data_AF-A0A3L7ZFG5-F1
#
_entry.id   AF-A0A3L7ZFG5-F1
#
_cell.length_a   1.000
_cell.length_b   1.000
_cell.length_c   1.000
_cell.angle_alpha   90.00
_cell.angle_beta   90.00
_cell.angle_gamma   90.00
#
_symmetry.space_group_name_H-M   'P 1'
#
loop_
_entity.id
_entity.type
_entity.pdbx_description
1 polymer ?
#
loop_
_entity_poly.entity_id
_entity_poly.type
_entity_poly.pdbx_seq_one_letter_code
_entity_poly.pdbx_strand_id
1 'polypeptide(L)'
;MGQNFIKHIISISIITVLITSCATGKIVLSNNANINKYKYVIFGYETSGDRELDDVVMSVQNQIAETNLIVLSASNTSKIIECSDSILTPNIHVTSEKWDGGHTYITVTFYGYNNNQRVVVIKSSGIGMTVNHDQSIALNAIRKKLNKLFN
;
A
#
# COMPACT_ATOMS: atom_id res chain seq x y z
N MET A 1 -34.51 50.17 5.10
CA MET A 1 -34.19 48.99 4.27
C MET A 1 -32.70 48.67 4.46
N GLY A 2 -32.31 48.00 5.56
CA GLY A 2 -30.87 47.94 5.91
C GLY A 2 -30.45 47.11 7.12
N GLN A 3 -31.33 46.28 7.69
CA GLN A 3 -30.95 45.35 8.78
C GLN A 3 -31.01 43.87 8.37
N ASN A 4 -31.66 43.54 7.25
CA ASN A 4 -31.82 42.15 6.78
C ASN A 4 -30.67 41.68 5.88
N PHE A 5 -29.86 42.60 5.34
CA PHE A 5 -28.70 42.26 4.51
C PHE A 5 -27.50 41.78 5.33
N ILE A 6 -27.31 42.31 6.54
CA ILE A 6 -26.15 41.96 7.38
C ILE A 6 -26.31 40.56 8.00
N LYS A 7 -27.53 40.16 8.38
CA LYS A 7 -27.79 38.79 8.88
C LYS A 7 -27.63 37.72 7.80
N HIS A 8 -27.77 38.07 6.53
CA HIS A 8 -27.52 37.15 5.41
C HIS A 8 -26.03 37.04 5.04
N ILE A 9 -25.22 38.05 5.36
CA ILE A 9 -23.76 38.01 5.15
C ILE A 9 -23.04 37.19 6.24
N ILE A 10 -23.66 36.95 7.40
CA ILE A 10 -23.15 36.04 8.44
C ILE A 10 -23.56 34.58 8.18
N SER A 11 -24.16 34.27 7.02
CA SER A 11 -24.17 32.92 6.48
C SER A 11 -22.95 32.74 5.57
N ILE A 12 -21.75 33.07 6.08
CA ILE A 12 -20.50 32.62 5.45
C ILE A 12 -20.53 31.10 5.57
N SER A 13 -20.88 30.52 4.43
CA SER A 13 -20.90 29.11 4.18
C SER A 13 -19.52 28.56 4.54
N ILE A 14 -19.45 27.79 5.62
CA ILE A 14 -18.35 26.84 5.83
C ILE A 14 -18.58 25.77 4.74
N ILE A 15 -18.20 26.09 3.51
CA ILE A 15 -17.96 25.10 2.48
C ILE A 15 -16.64 24.48 2.91
N THR A 16 -16.71 23.45 3.76
CA THR A 16 -15.65 22.47 3.88
C THR A 16 -15.51 21.84 2.50
N VAL A 17 -14.65 22.43 1.67
CA VAL A 17 -14.13 21.75 0.49
C VAL A 17 -13.36 20.57 1.05
N LEU A 18 -14.04 19.43 1.20
CA LEU A 18 -13.42 18.12 1.25
C LEU A 18 -12.74 17.97 -0.10
N ILE A 19 -11.52 18.51 -0.23
CA ILE A 19 -10.57 18.06 -1.25
C ILE A 19 -10.31 16.61 -0.88
N THR A 20 -11.17 15.72 -1.37
CA THR A 20 -10.93 14.28 -1.31
C THR A 20 -9.75 14.04 -2.23
N SER A 21 -8.56 14.17 -1.66
CA SER A 21 -7.30 13.65 -2.16
C SER A 21 -7.55 12.27 -2.76
N CYS A 22 -7.67 12.18 -4.09
CA CYS A 22 -7.83 10.91 -4.80
C CYS A 22 -6.49 10.19 -4.85
N ALA A 23 -5.99 9.76 -3.69
CA ALA A 23 -4.92 8.79 -3.61
C ALA A 23 -5.31 7.58 -4.46
N THR A 24 -4.59 7.33 -5.54
CA THR A 24 -4.96 6.26 -6.45
C THR A 24 -4.40 4.95 -5.93
N GLY A 25 -5.22 3.90 -5.93
CA GLY A 25 -4.81 2.57 -5.50
C GLY A 25 -5.39 1.51 -6.41
N LYS A 26 -4.55 0.63 -6.97
CA LYS A 26 -4.94 -0.40 -7.92
C LYS A 26 -4.52 -1.78 -7.41
N ILE A 27 -5.40 -2.77 -7.59
CA ILE A 27 -5.07 -4.19 -7.43
C ILE A 27 -5.20 -4.83 -8.81
N VAL A 28 -4.21 -5.62 -9.20
CA VAL A 28 -4.22 -6.43 -10.43
C VAL A 28 -3.91 -7.87 -10.04
N LEU A 29 -4.85 -8.76 -10.27
CA LEU A 29 -4.69 -10.20 -10.07
C LEU A 29 -4.15 -10.84 -11.34
N SER A 30 -3.30 -11.85 -11.18
CA SER A 30 -2.97 -12.76 -12.28
C SER A 30 -4.20 -13.56 -12.71
N ASN A 31 -4.14 -14.10 -13.93
CA ASN A 31 -5.25 -14.86 -14.48
C ASN A 31 -5.50 -16.11 -13.62
N ASN A 32 -6.74 -16.34 -13.19
CA ASN A 32 -7.14 -17.44 -12.29
C ASN A 32 -6.46 -17.42 -10.90
N ALA A 33 -5.97 -16.27 -10.42
CA ALA A 33 -5.39 -16.18 -9.08
C ALA A 33 -6.42 -16.53 -7.99
N ASN A 34 -6.15 -17.58 -7.22
CA ASN A 34 -6.90 -17.88 -6.00
C ASN A 34 -6.15 -17.31 -4.78
N ILE A 35 -6.49 -16.08 -4.39
CA ILE A 35 -5.85 -15.39 -3.27
C ILE A 35 -6.08 -16.13 -1.93
N ASN A 36 -7.25 -16.75 -1.76
CA ASN A 36 -7.60 -17.47 -0.54
C ASN A 36 -6.72 -18.69 -0.26
N LYS A 37 -6.04 -19.22 -1.30
CA LYS A 37 -5.05 -20.32 -1.16
C LYS A 37 -3.87 -19.90 -0.29
N TYR A 38 -3.44 -18.64 -0.39
CA TYR A 38 -2.23 -18.15 0.27
C TYR A 38 -2.52 -17.82 1.73
N LYS A 39 -1.69 -18.37 2.62
CA LYS A 39 -1.82 -18.22 4.08
C LYS A 39 -0.54 -17.73 4.73
N TYR A 40 0.57 -17.78 4.00
CA TYR A 40 1.89 -17.50 4.53
C TYR A 40 2.60 -16.47 3.68
N VAL A 41 3.52 -15.74 4.31
CA VAL A 41 4.40 -14.80 3.63
C VAL A 41 5.84 -14.99 4.10
N ILE A 42 6.78 -14.93 3.16
CA ILE A 42 8.22 -14.89 3.45
C ILE A 42 8.78 -13.63 2.83
N PHE A 43 9.38 -12.77 3.64
CA PHE A 43 10.08 -11.60 3.15
C PHE A 43 11.45 -12.03 2.60
N GLY A 44 11.74 -11.64 1.36
CA GLY A 44 13.07 -11.77 0.78
C GLY A 44 14.01 -10.64 1.23
N TYR A 45 15.28 -10.76 0.87
CA TYR A 45 16.29 -9.72 1.09
C TYR A 45 16.26 -8.62 0.04
N GLU A 46 15.54 -8.82 -1.07
CA GLU A 46 15.52 -7.92 -2.21
C GLU A 46 14.29 -7.01 -2.21
N THR A 47 14.53 -5.76 -1.83
CA THR A 47 13.66 -4.63 -2.11
C THR A 47 14.30 -3.82 -3.22
N SER A 48 13.50 -3.26 -4.13
CA SER A 48 14.02 -2.46 -5.25
C SER A 48 13.61 -1.02 -5.06
N GLY A 49 14.49 -0.05 -5.29
CA GLY A 49 14.17 1.37 -5.12
C GLY A 49 15.29 2.17 -4.49
N ASP A 50 14.96 3.40 -4.10
CA ASP A 50 15.88 4.29 -3.39
C ASP A 50 16.04 3.84 -1.94
N ARG A 51 17.30 3.63 -1.50
CA ARG A 51 17.60 3.21 -0.11
C ARG A 51 17.25 4.28 0.91
N GLU A 52 17.12 5.54 0.50
CA GLU A 52 16.58 6.61 1.36
C GLU A 52 15.13 6.34 1.77
N LEU A 53 14.42 5.44 1.09
CA LEU A 53 13.03 5.07 1.35
C LEU A 53 12.90 3.68 2.02
N ASP A 54 14.00 3.13 2.57
CA ASP A 54 14.00 1.84 3.27
C ASP A 54 13.02 1.84 4.49
N ASP A 55 12.76 3.00 5.09
CA ASP A 55 11.76 3.19 6.16
C ASP A 55 10.31 3.04 5.65
N VAL A 56 10.00 3.55 4.46
CA VAL A 56 8.72 3.36 3.77
C VAL A 56 8.57 1.88 3.39
N VAL A 57 9.64 1.26 2.88
CA VAL A 57 9.67 -0.17 2.55
C VAL A 57 9.39 -1.03 3.79
N MET A 58 10.04 -0.73 4.91
CA MET A 58 9.80 -1.39 6.20
C MET A 58 8.35 -1.20 6.67
N SER A 59 7.80 0.00 6.49
CA SER A 59 6.40 0.29 6.80
C SER A 59 5.44 -0.56 5.99
N VAL A 60 5.73 -0.82 4.71
CA VAL A 60 4.95 -1.75 3.88
C VAL A 60 5.09 -3.19 4.36
N GLN A 61 6.28 -3.64 4.76
CA GLN A 61 6.46 -5.00 5.33
C GLN A 61 5.64 -5.18 6.61
N ASN A 62 5.64 -4.19 7.50
CA ASN A 62 4.82 -4.20 8.71
C ASN A 62 3.33 -4.28 8.39
N GLN A 63 2.85 -3.52 7.41
CA GLN A 63 1.45 -3.60 6.97
C GLN A 63 1.07 -4.97 6.40
N ILE A 64 2.01 -5.67 5.74
CA ILE A 64 1.78 -7.05 5.28
C ILE A 64 1.72 -8.01 6.48
N ALA A 65 2.61 -7.84 7.46
CA ALA A 65 2.63 -8.64 8.68
C ALA A 65 1.42 -8.42 9.60
N GLU A 66 0.75 -7.26 9.48
CA GLU A 66 -0.51 -6.93 10.16
C GLU A 66 -1.76 -7.58 9.51
N THR A 67 -1.62 -8.24 8.35
CA THR A 67 -2.72 -8.98 7.71
C THR A 67 -2.93 -10.36 8.31
N ASN A 68 -3.91 -11.14 7.82
CA ASN A 68 -4.07 -12.55 8.25
C ASN A 68 -3.02 -13.51 7.64
N LEU A 69 -2.03 -13.01 6.90
CA LEU A 69 -0.91 -13.83 6.44
C LEU A 69 0.06 -14.12 7.59
N ILE A 70 0.42 -15.39 7.75
CA ILE A 70 1.40 -15.82 8.75
C ILE A 70 2.80 -15.61 8.21
N VAL A 71 3.59 -14.77 8.89
CA VAL A 71 5.00 -14.53 8.54
C VAL A 71 5.82 -15.76 8.90
N LEU A 72 6.50 -16.35 7.91
CA LEU A 72 7.43 -17.46 8.11
C LEU A 72 8.87 -16.95 8.05
N SER A 73 9.70 -17.48 8.96
CA SER A 73 11.14 -17.33 8.85
C SER A 73 11.67 -18.16 7.69
N ALA A 74 12.57 -17.58 6.89
CA ALA A 74 13.29 -18.29 5.82
C ALA A 74 14.10 -19.49 6.34
N SER A 75 14.44 -19.52 7.64
CA SER A 75 15.14 -20.65 8.28
C SER A 75 14.25 -21.85 8.61
N ASN A 76 12.91 -21.71 8.55
CA ASN A 76 11.97 -22.79 8.87
C ASN A 76 11.71 -23.70 7.66
N THR A 77 12.76 -24.39 7.20
CA THR A 77 12.77 -25.18 5.96
C THR A 77 11.70 -26.26 5.92
N SER A 78 11.45 -26.97 7.03
CA SER A 78 10.42 -28.01 7.10
C SER A 78 9.02 -27.46 6.83
N LYS A 79 8.66 -26.31 7.44
CA LYS A 79 7.34 -25.71 7.21
C LYS A 79 7.22 -25.17 5.80
N ILE A 80 8.29 -24.58 5.27
CA ILE A 80 8.33 -24.06 3.90
C ILE A 80 8.05 -25.18 2.88
N ILE A 81 8.66 -26.36 3.06
CA ILE A 81 8.41 -27.51 2.18
C ILE A 81 6.95 -27.93 2.23
N GLU A 82 6.39 -28.06 3.44
CA GLU A 82 5.00 -28.47 3.68
C GLU A 82 3.97 -27.53 3.03
N CYS A 83 4.19 -26.22 3.11
CA CYS A 83 3.21 -25.21 2.67
C CYS A 83 3.64 -24.37 1.46
N SER A 84 4.68 -24.79 0.73
CA SER A 84 5.31 -24.05 -0.39
C SER A 84 4.31 -23.44 -1.39
N ASP A 85 3.22 -24.16 -1.68
CA ASP A 85 2.16 -23.76 -2.59
C ASP A 85 1.24 -22.65 -2.08
N SER A 86 1.29 -22.34 -0.78
CA SER A 86 0.45 -21.37 -0.08
C SER A 86 1.26 -20.20 0.51
N ILE A 87 2.54 -20.08 0.11
CA ILE A 87 3.45 -19.00 0.52
C ILE A 87 3.53 -17.95 -0.59
N LEU A 88 3.45 -16.68 -0.19
CA LEU A 88 3.79 -15.55 -1.03
C LEU A 88 5.16 -14.96 -0.67
N THR A 89 5.87 -14.46 -1.68
CA THR A 89 7.08 -13.65 -1.53
C THR A 89 6.82 -12.25 -2.11
N PRO A 90 6.73 -11.19 -1.28
CA PRO A 90 6.51 -9.85 -1.77
C PRO A 90 7.81 -9.23 -2.25
N ASN A 91 7.76 -8.57 -3.41
CA ASN A 91 8.74 -7.60 -3.85
C ASN A 91 8.13 -6.21 -3.72
N ILE A 92 8.79 -5.35 -2.95
CA ILE A 92 8.32 -3.99 -2.65
C ILE A 92 9.21 -3.02 -3.41
N HIS A 93 8.55 -2.11 -4.14
CA HIS A 93 9.19 -1.04 -4.88
C HIS A 93 8.61 0.31 -4.48
N VAL A 94 9.47 1.23 -4.06
CA VAL A 94 9.08 2.58 -3.66
C VAL A 94 9.90 3.59 -4.44
N THR A 95 9.21 4.61 -4.98
CA THR A 95 9.83 5.79 -5.57
C THR A 95 9.13 7.02 -5.02
N SER A 96 9.89 8.09 -4.79
CA SER A 96 9.36 9.36 -4.29
C SER A 96 10.15 10.49 -4.92
N GLU A 97 9.44 11.49 -5.45
CA GLU A 97 10.05 12.72 -5.93
C GLU A 97 10.50 13.58 -4.74
N LYS A 98 11.73 14.09 -4.78
CA LYS A 98 12.40 14.72 -3.63
C LYS A 98 12.05 16.21 -3.42
N TRP A 99 10.87 16.64 -3.86
CA TRP A 99 10.42 18.04 -3.81
C TRP A 99 8.92 18.13 -3.47
N ASP A 100 8.50 19.22 -2.82
CA ASP A 100 7.11 19.44 -2.43
C ASP A 100 6.22 19.71 -3.65
N GLY A 101 5.13 18.95 -3.77
CA GLY A 101 4.30 18.83 -4.95
C GLY A 101 4.59 17.54 -5.74
N GLY A 102 5.69 16.86 -5.42
CA GLY A 102 6.06 15.59 -6.02
C GLY A 102 5.31 14.38 -5.45
N HIS A 103 5.31 13.30 -6.21
CA HIS A 103 4.58 12.08 -5.91
C HIS A 103 5.47 10.94 -5.39
N THR A 104 4.88 10.16 -4.50
CA THR A 104 5.34 8.88 -3.99
C THR A 104 4.49 7.79 -4.59
N TYR A 105 5.15 6.78 -5.14
CA TYR A 105 4.53 5.58 -5.69
C TYR A 105 5.04 4.35 -4.95
N ILE A 106 4.10 3.52 -4.50
CA ILE A 106 4.41 2.22 -3.90
C ILE A 106 3.83 1.13 -4.78
N THR A 107 4.65 0.15 -5.14
CA THR A 107 4.22 -1.07 -5.82
C THR A 107 4.63 -2.28 -4.99
N VAL A 108 3.67 -3.14 -4.67
CA VAL A 108 3.91 -4.44 -4.03
C VAL A 108 3.50 -5.52 -5.00
N THR A 109 4.46 -6.34 -5.43
CA THR A 109 4.21 -7.51 -6.27
C THR A 109 4.40 -8.76 -5.44
N PHE A 110 3.35 -9.55 -5.29
CA PHE A 110 3.43 -10.84 -4.63
C PHE A 110 3.67 -11.94 -5.65
N TYR A 111 4.67 -12.77 -5.39
CA TYR A 111 4.99 -13.96 -6.16
C TYR A 111 4.61 -15.21 -5.37
N GLY A 112 4.18 -16.27 -6.05
CA GLY A 112 4.05 -17.59 -5.43
C GLY A 112 5.44 -18.17 -5.17
N TYR A 113 5.70 -18.64 -3.95
CA TYR A 113 7.03 -19.13 -3.56
C TYR A 113 7.52 -20.29 -4.46
N ASN A 114 6.66 -21.27 -4.73
CA ASN A 114 7.04 -22.50 -5.45
C ASN A 114 7.35 -22.26 -6.95
N ASN A 115 6.58 -21.40 -7.61
CA ASN A 115 6.62 -21.25 -9.08
C ASN A 115 7.14 -19.88 -9.55
N ASN A 116 7.45 -18.97 -8.61
CA ASN A 116 7.85 -17.59 -8.86
C ASN A 116 6.91 -16.83 -9.82
N GLN A 117 5.63 -17.22 -9.88
CA GLN A 117 4.64 -16.54 -10.71
C GLN A 117 4.09 -15.34 -9.96
N ARG A 118 3.92 -14.21 -10.66
CA ARG A 118 3.20 -13.06 -10.10
C ARG A 118 1.76 -13.45 -9.81
N VAL A 119 1.36 -13.31 -8.56
CA VAL A 119 0.00 -13.63 -8.10
C VAL A 119 -0.86 -12.37 -8.11
N VAL A 120 -0.35 -11.29 -7.50
CA VAL A 120 -1.05 -10.01 -7.39
C VAL A 120 -0.06 -8.85 -7.39
N VAL A 121 -0.44 -7.76 -8.06
CA VAL A 121 0.26 -6.47 -8.02
C VAL A 121 -0.66 -5.45 -7.37
N ILE A 122 -0.17 -4.80 -6.33
CA ILE A 122 -0.83 -3.69 -5.64
C ILE A 122 -0.02 -2.42 -5.93
N LYS A 123 -0.71 -1.37 -6.35
CA LYS A 123 -0.10 -0.05 -6.57
C LYS A 123 -0.81 0.98 -5.74
N SER A 124 -0.07 1.96 -5.22
CA SER A 124 -0.62 3.20 -4.71
C SER A 124 0.21 4.40 -5.12
N SER A 125 -0.42 5.57 -5.03
CA SER A 125 0.25 6.86 -5.12
C SER A 125 -0.24 7.81 -4.03
N GLY A 126 0.59 8.77 -3.66
CA GLY A 126 0.13 9.99 -3.02
C GLY A 126 -0.53 10.95 -4.01
N ILE A 127 -0.70 12.21 -3.61
CA ILE A 127 -1.41 13.27 -4.35
C ILE A 127 -0.60 14.52 -4.65
N GLY A 128 0.69 14.57 -4.31
CA GLY A 128 1.57 15.69 -4.62
C GLY A 128 1.41 16.86 -3.64
N MET A 129 1.72 16.64 -2.36
CA MET A 129 1.68 17.70 -1.32
C MET A 129 3.07 18.00 -0.75
N THR A 130 3.40 17.48 0.43
CA THR A 130 4.78 17.46 0.93
C THR A 130 5.27 16.03 0.88
N VAL A 131 6.58 15.81 0.76
CA VAL A 131 7.15 14.45 0.64
C VAL A 131 6.61 13.52 1.74
N ASN A 132 6.68 13.93 3.00
CA ASN A 132 6.20 13.13 4.14
C ASN A 132 4.68 12.87 4.10
N HIS A 133 3.90 13.88 3.72
CA HIS A 133 2.44 13.72 3.63
C HIS A 133 2.08 12.77 2.50
N ASP A 134 2.80 12.87 1.38
CA ASP A 134 2.58 12.07 0.19
C ASP A 134 2.90 10.59 0.42
N GLN A 135 4.02 10.30 1.09
CA GLN A 135 4.38 8.95 1.54
C GLN A 135 3.31 8.36 2.47
N SER A 136 2.83 9.14 3.44
CA SER A 136 1.77 8.71 4.36
C SER A 136 0.47 8.35 3.63
N ILE A 137 0.08 9.15 2.63
CA ILE A 137 -1.09 8.87 1.80
C ILE A 137 -0.90 7.58 0.99
N ALA A 138 0.25 7.42 0.33
CA ALA A 138 0.57 6.23 -0.44
C ALA A 138 0.56 4.96 0.43
N LEU A 139 1.15 5.02 1.64
CA LEU A 139 1.15 3.94 2.63
C LEU A 139 -0.26 3.59 3.10
N ASN A 140 -1.10 4.58 3.39
CA ASN A 140 -2.48 4.34 3.80
C ASN A 140 -3.30 3.68 2.69
N ALA A 141 -3.05 4.05 1.43
CA ALA A 141 -3.68 3.41 0.29
C ALA A 141 -3.21 1.95 0.14
N ILE A 142 -1.93 1.63 0.35
CA ILE A 142 -1.43 0.24 0.36
C ILE A 142 -2.12 -0.58 1.46
N ARG A 143 -2.12 -0.10 2.71
CA ARG A 143 -2.76 -0.78 3.84
C ARG A 143 -4.21 -1.17 3.52
N LYS A 144 -5.00 -0.23 2.97
CA LYS A 144 -6.39 -0.49 2.58
C LYS A 144 -6.52 -1.61 1.53
N LYS A 145 -5.60 -1.67 0.56
CA LYS A 145 -5.61 -2.71 -0.48
C LYS A 145 -5.13 -4.06 0.04
N LEU A 146 -4.13 -4.08 0.94
CA LEU A 146 -3.69 -5.29 1.62
C LEU A 146 -4.81 -5.89 2.46
N ASN A 147 -5.47 -5.08 3.29
CA ASN A 147 -6.59 -5.53 4.12
C ASN A 147 -7.75 -6.07 3.27
N LYS A 148 -8.03 -5.45 2.11
CA LYS A 148 -9.06 -5.95 1.19
C LYS A 148 -8.74 -7.36 0.65
N LEU A 149 -7.46 -7.70 0.52
CA LEU A 149 -7.03 -8.97 -0.06
C LEU A 149 -6.79 -10.07 0.97
N PHE A 150 -6.33 -9.69 2.17
CA PHE A 150 -5.76 -10.62 3.13
C PHE A 150 -6.36 -10.53 4.54
N ASN A 151 -7.37 -9.68 4.78
CA ASN A 151 -8.07 -9.60 6.07
C ASN A 151 -9.51 -10.14 6.01
#